data_AF-A0A432HA65-F1
#
_entry.id   AF-A0A432HA65-F1
#
_cell.length_a   1.000
_cell.length_b   1.000
_cell.length_c   1.000
_cell.angle_alpha   90.00
_cell.angle_beta   90.00
_cell.angle_gamma   90.00
#
_symmetry.space_group_name_H-M   'P 1'
#
loop_
_entity.id
_entity.type
_entity.pdbx_description
1 polymer ?
#
loop_
_entity_poly.entity_id
_entity_poly.type
_entity_poly.pdbx_seq_one_letter_code
_entity_poly.pdbx_strand_id
1 'polypeptide(L)'
;MHKLFPGVASVTFDFPIIVRVEGEQSLFFNVKDKGIVIVTGCCHRGIIYLSEFAQKTFKNGNNLYGIYGGLHIDPFDKWTPKAQKVVKDLGKFQYKKIAANHCTGHKAIHQMVALGYPVVKGSGRNGSKSKEYVGNGDTVVF
;
A
#
# COMPACT_ATOMS: atom_id res chain seq x y z
N MET A 1 -9.69 15.82 -4.76
CA MET A 1 -9.62 15.34 -3.36
C MET A 1 -10.93 15.68 -2.68
N HIS A 2 -11.56 14.70 -2.04
CA HIS A 2 -12.83 14.85 -1.32
C HIS A 2 -12.62 14.50 0.15
N LYS A 3 -12.94 15.41 1.05
CA LYS A 3 -12.99 15.13 2.50
C LYS A 3 -14.29 14.37 2.77
N LEU A 4 -14.19 13.13 3.25
CA LEU A 4 -15.35 12.30 3.53
C LEU A 4 -15.91 12.60 4.93
N PHE A 5 -15.02 12.59 5.93
CA PHE A 5 -15.32 12.94 7.33
C PHE A 5 -14.01 13.35 8.03
N PRO A 6 -14.04 13.87 9.26
CA PRO A 6 -12.81 14.30 9.95
C PRO A 6 -11.75 13.21 9.97
N GLY A 7 -10.57 13.54 9.45
CA GLY A 7 -9.44 12.61 9.36
C GLY A 7 -9.44 11.69 8.14
N VAL A 8 -10.44 11.73 7.25
CA VAL A 8 -10.49 10.84 6.08
C VAL A 8 -10.68 11.62 4.78
N ALA A 9 -9.79 11.36 3.83
CA ALA A 9 -9.83 11.93 2.50
C ALA A 9 -9.84 10.83 1.44
N SER A 10 -10.64 11.04 0.40
CA SER A 10 -10.59 10.29 -0.84
C SER A 10 -9.89 11.14 -1.91
N VAL A 11 -8.96 10.53 -2.65
CA VAL A 11 -8.24 11.19 -3.73
C VAL A 11 -8.32 10.33 -4.98
N THR A 12 -8.91 10.89 -6.02
CA THR A 12 -8.88 10.33 -7.37
C THR A 12 -7.69 10.89 -8.12
N PHE A 13 -6.89 10.01 -8.69
CA PHE A 13 -5.78 10.32 -9.57
C PHE A 13 -6.22 10.02 -10.99
N ASP A 14 -6.25 11.03 -11.84
CA ASP A 14 -6.72 10.92 -13.22
C ASP A 14 -5.54 10.53 -14.13
N PHE A 15 -5.48 9.24 -14.50
CA PHE A 15 -4.48 8.69 -15.40
C PHE A 15 -4.97 7.36 -15.98
N PRO A 16 -4.54 6.99 -17.19
CA PRO A 16 -4.94 5.72 -17.79
C PRO A 16 -4.31 4.55 -17.05
N ILE A 17 -5.12 3.54 -16.78
CA ILE A 17 -4.71 2.28 -16.15
C ILE A 17 -4.83 1.15 -17.17
N ILE A 18 -4.24 0.00 -16.85
CA ILE A 18 -4.50 -1.25 -17.58
C ILE A 18 -6.01 -1.51 -17.72
N VAL A 19 -6.39 -2.30 -18.72
CA VAL A 19 -7.78 -2.74 -18.97
C VAL A 19 -8.80 -1.62 -19.26
N ARG A 20 -8.37 -0.50 -19.88
CA ARG A 20 -9.26 0.60 -20.32
C ARG A 20 -10.03 1.27 -19.16
N VAL A 21 -9.44 1.29 -17.98
CA VAL A 21 -9.95 2.04 -16.83
C VAL A 21 -9.21 3.37 -16.76
N GLU A 22 -9.96 4.46 -16.62
CA GLU A 22 -9.41 5.79 -16.38
C GLU A 22 -9.53 6.13 -14.89
N GLY A 23 -8.40 6.48 -14.30
CA GLY A 23 -8.30 6.96 -12.94
C GLY A 23 -8.28 5.89 -11.84
N GLU A 24 -7.59 6.20 -10.75
CA GLU A 24 -7.52 5.36 -9.55
C GLU A 24 -7.88 6.18 -8.32
N GLN A 25 -8.72 5.63 -7.45
CA GLN A 25 -9.03 6.25 -6.16
C GLN A 25 -8.24 5.60 -5.04
N SER A 26 -7.65 6.42 -4.17
CA SER A 26 -7.04 5.98 -2.90
C SER A 26 -7.63 6.75 -1.73
N LEU A 27 -7.68 6.11 -0.57
CA LEU A 27 -8.15 6.70 0.67
C LEU A 27 -6.96 6.96 1.59
N PHE A 28 -7.04 8.06 2.34
CA PHE A 28 -6.05 8.46 3.33
C PHE A 28 -6.74 8.68 4.66
N PHE A 29 -6.25 8.01 5.71
CA PHE A 29 -6.81 8.08 7.06
C PHE A 29 -5.77 8.65 8.01
N ASN A 30 -6.04 9.80 8.60
CA ASN A 30 -5.27 10.33 9.72
C ASN A 30 -5.79 9.70 11.02
N VAL A 31 -5.15 8.61 11.43
CA VAL A 31 -5.52 7.86 12.64
C VAL A 31 -4.99 8.60 13.86
N LYS A 32 -5.88 8.87 14.82
CA LYS A 32 -5.56 9.59 16.06
C LYS A 32 -4.36 8.93 16.76
N ASP A 33 -3.40 9.76 17.16
CA ASP A 33 -2.17 9.38 17.88
C ASP A 33 -1.24 8.41 17.13
N LYS A 34 -1.48 8.16 15.83
CA LYS A 34 -0.68 7.23 15.02
C LYS A 34 -0.09 7.89 13.77
N GLY A 35 -0.92 8.48 12.92
CA GLY A 35 -0.50 9.08 11.65
C GLY A 35 -1.32 8.59 10.47
N ILE A 36 -0.79 8.78 9.26
CA ILE A 36 -1.50 8.53 8.01
C ILE A 36 -1.42 7.05 7.63
N VAL A 37 -2.58 6.45 7.39
CA VAL A 37 -2.72 5.16 6.73
C VAL A 37 -3.19 5.40 5.30
N ILE A 38 -2.43 4.88 4.34
CA ILE A 38 -2.78 4.90 2.91
C ILE A 38 -3.50 3.60 2.58
N VAL A 39 -4.69 3.69 2.02
CA VAL A 39 -5.53 2.56 1.63
C VAL A 39 -5.72 2.60 0.12
N THR A 40 -5.28 1.53 -0.56
CA THR A 40 -5.28 1.41 -2.01
C THR A 40 -6.06 0.18 -2.47
N GLY A 41 -6.58 0.23 -3.70
CA GLY A 41 -7.02 -0.96 -4.41
C GLY A 41 -5.82 -1.75 -4.92
N CYS A 42 -5.27 -1.34 -6.06
CA CYS A 42 -4.07 -1.96 -6.63
C CYS A 42 -2.86 -1.02 -6.71
N CYS A 43 -3.03 0.31 -6.65
CA CYS A 43 -1.94 1.28 -6.58
C CYS A 43 -1.10 1.32 -7.87
N HIS A 44 -1.78 1.42 -9.02
CA HIS A 44 -1.14 1.55 -10.33
C HIS A 44 -0.29 2.81 -10.45
N ARG A 45 -0.64 3.88 -9.72
CA ARG A 45 0.21 5.08 -9.65
C ARG A 45 1.54 4.85 -8.94
N GLY A 46 1.61 3.81 -8.11
CA GLY A 46 2.79 3.40 -7.36
C GLY A 46 2.81 3.95 -5.94
N ILE A 47 3.18 3.09 -4.98
CA ILE A 47 3.12 3.42 -3.55
C ILE A 47 4.06 4.57 -3.18
N ILE A 48 5.24 4.65 -3.79
CA ILE A 48 6.21 5.73 -3.55
C ILE A 48 5.57 7.10 -3.86
N TYR A 49 4.83 7.19 -4.98
CA TYR A 49 4.13 8.41 -5.36
C TYR A 49 3.03 8.76 -4.35
N LEU A 50 2.24 7.78 -3.90
CA LEU A 50 1.19 8.04 -2.90
C LEU A 50 1.77 8.48 -1.55
N SER A 51 2.91 7.92 -1.14
CA SER A 51 3.64 8.34 0.06
C SER A 51 4.08 9.80 -0.04
N GLU A 52 4.72 10.18 -1.15
CA GLU A 52 5.14 11.56 -1.39
C GLU A 52 3.96 12.53 -1.53
N PHE A 53 2.88 12.08 -2.16
CA PHE A 53 1.63 12.83 -2.25
C PHE A 53 1.09 13.12 -0.84
N ALA A 54 1.02 12.12 0.03
CA ALA A 54 0.58 12.30 1.40
C ALA A 54 1.46 13.31 2.17
N GLN A 55 2.79 13.22 2.02
CA GLN A 55 3.75 14.15 2.61
C GLN A 55 3.52 15.60 2.17
N LYS A 56 3.23 15.82 0.88
CA LYS A 56 3.02 17.16 0.31
C LYS A 56 1.63 17.73 0.58
N THR A 57 0.61 16.88 0.70
CA THR A 57 -0.80 17.32 0.72
C THR A 57 -1.38 17.43 2.13
N PHE A 58 -0.99 16.59 3.08
CA PHE A 58 -1.61 16.57 4.41
C PHE A 58 -0.73 17.22 5.47
N LYS A 59 -1.35 17.93 6.43
CA LYS A 59 -0.65 18.60 7.55
C LYS A 59 0.26 17.64 8.36
N ASN A 60 -0.15 16.38 8.50
CA ASN A 60 0.62 15.32 9.17
C ASN A 60 1.24 14.34 8.15
N GLY A 61 1.45 14.79 6.92
CA GLY A 61 1.92 14.03 5.77
C GLY A 61 3.18 13.22 6.01
N ASN A 62 4.10 13.77 6.82
CA ASN A 62 5.38 13.13 7.14
C ASN A 62 5.27 11.98 8.14
N ASN A 63 4.17 11.87 8.88
CA ASN A 63 3.92 10.77 9.80
C ASN A 63 3.13 9.65 9.10
N LEU A 64 3.81 8.93 8.21
CA LEU A 64 3.25 7.80 7.47
C LEU A 64 3.23 6.55 8.36
N TYR A 65 2.07 6.22 8.91
CA TYR A 65 1.91 5.13 9.87
C TYR A 65 1.79 3.77 9.18
N GLY A 66 0.95 3.65 8.15
CA GLY A 66 0.73 2.35 7.51
C GLY A 66 0.19 2.37 6.10
N ILE A 67 0.16 1.16 5.51
CA ILE A 67 -0.38 0.90 4.17
C ILE A 67 -1.32 -0.30 4.25
N TYR A 68 -2.44 -0.24 3.54
CA TYR A 68 -3.32 -1.37 3.30
C TYR A 68 -3.70 -1.47 1.81
N GLY A 69 -3.66 -2.69 1.27
CA GLY A 69 -4.15 -2.99 -0.09
C GLY A 69 -3.09 -3.54 -1.04
N GLY A 70 -3.43 -3.59 -2.32
CA GLY A 70 -2.50 -3.99 -3.38
C GLY A 70 -1.56 -2.84 -3.75
N LEU A 71 -0.29 -3.17 -4.02
CA LEU A 71 0.77 -2.20 -4.34
C LEU A 71 1.28 -2.26 -5.79
N HIS A 72 0.77 -3.19 -6.61
CA HIS A 72 1.17 -3.41 -8.01
C HIS A 72 2.69 -3.52 -8.25
N ILE A 73 3.44 -4.09 -7.30
CA ILE A 73 4.91 -4.19 -7.38
C ILE A 73 5.34 -5.36 -8.28
N ASP A 74 4.76 -6.53 -8.07
CA ASP A 74 5.01 -7.73 -8.87
C ASP A 74 3.71 -8.49 -9.18
N PRO A 75 2.76 -7.87 -9.91
CA PRO A 75 1.42 -8.43 -10.13
C PRO A 75 1.40 -9.72 -10.98
N PHE A 76 2.48 -9.99 -11.72
CA PHE A 76 2.59 -11.11 -12.66
C PHE A 76 3.80 -12.01 -12.36
N ASP A 77 4.32 -11.98 -11.12
CA ASP A 77 5.40 -12.84 -10.64
C ASP A 77 6.73 -12.77 -11.47
N LYS A 78 6.95 -11.68 -12.20
CA LYS A 78 8.10 -11.44 -13.09
C LYS A 78 9.37 -11.00 -12.35
N TRP A 79 9.22 -10.39 -11.18
CA TRP A 79 10.31 -9.98 -10.29
C TRP A 79 11.46 -9.22 -10.94
N THR A 80 11.17 -8.02 -11.44
CA THR A 80 12.12 -7.20 -12.20
C THR A 80 13.04 -6.35 -11.29
N PRO A 81 14.18 -5.83 -11.80
CA PRO A 81 14.99 -4.85 -11.07
C PRO A 81 14.22 -3.60 -10.63
N LYS A 82 13.22 -3.17 -11.42
CA LYS A 82 12.31 -2.08 -11.06
C LYS A 82 11.49 -2.43 -9.81
N ALA A 83 10.92 -3.63 -9.75
CA ALA A 83 10.16 -4.09 -8.59
C ALA A 83 11.02 -4.12 -7.32
N GLN A 84 12.23 -4.66 -7.41
CA GLN A 84 13.19 -4.67 -6.30
C GLN A 84 13.55 -3.26 -5.84
N LYS A 85 13.72 -2.32 -6.78
CA LYS A 85 13.99 -0.91 -6.47
C LYS A 85 12.81 -0.27 -5.73
N VAL A 86 11.57 -0.53 -6.14
CA VAL A 86 10.38 -0.02 -5.44
C VAL A 86 10.32 -0.54 -4.01
N VAL A 87 10.58 -1.84 -3.79
CA VAL A 87 10.65 -2.40 -2.43
C VAL A 87 11.72 -1.69 -1.60
N LYS A 88 12.94 -1.52 -2.12
CA LYS A 88 14.01 -0.81 -1.40
C LYS A 88 13.67 0.65 -1.09
N ASP A 89 13.09 1.37 -2.06
CA ASP A 89 12.70 2.77 -1.91
C ASP A 89 11.58 2.95 -0.87
N LEU A 90 10.73 1.93 -0.67
CA LEU A 90 9.67 1.95 0.34
C LEU A 90 10.21 2.14 1.76
N GLY A 91 11.43 1.64 2.04
CA GLY A 91 12.09 1.78 3.34
C GLY A 91 12.31 3.24 3.79
N LYS A 92 12.37 4.20 2.84
CA LYS A 92 12.54 5.63 3.14
C LYS A 92 11.39 6.23 3.95
N PHE A 93 10.21 5.65 3.84
CA PHE A 93 9.00 6.16 4.49
C PHE A 93 8.79 5.63 5.91
N GLN A 94 9.58 4.63 6.34
CA GLN A 94 9.60 4.09 7.70
C GLN A 94 8.22 3.76 8.29
N TYR A 95 7.33 3.21 7.45
CA TYR A 95 6.01 2.73 7.87
C TYR A 95 6.11 1.81 9.09
N LYS A 96 5.12 1.89 9.98
CA LYS A 96 5.01 1.03 11.16
C LYS A 96 4.19 -0.23 10.91
N LYS A 97 3.38 -0.24 9.85
CA LYS A 97 2.51 -1.38 9.51
C LYS A 97 2.22 -1.44 8.01
N ILE A 98 2.59 -2.56 7.36
CA ILE A 98 2.37 -2.78 5.92
C ILE A 98 1.46 -4.00 5.75
N ALA A 99 0.18 -3.76 5.48
CA ALA A 99 -0.80 -4.78 5.14
C ALA A 99 -0.99 -4.86 3.61
N ALA A 100 0.09 -5.23 2.92
CA ALA A 100 0.10 -5.35 1.47
C ALA A 100 -0.42 -6.73 1.02
N ASN A 101 -1.15 -6.78 -0.09
CA ASN A 101 -1.80 -8.02 -0.56
C ASN A 101 -1.95 -8.09 -2.10
N HIS A 102 -2.66 -9.11 -2.58
CA HIS A 102 -3.11 -9.28 -3.97
C HIS A 102 -2.02 -8.99 -5.03
N CYS A 103 -2.14 -7.89 -5.77
CA CYS A 103 -1.25 -7.51 -6.88
C CYS A 103 0.14 -7.03 -6.44
N THR A 104 0.42 -7.00 -5.13
CA THR A 104 1.78 -6.74 -4.62
C THR A 104 2.77 -7.82 -5.06
N GLY A 105 2.33 -9.08 -5.10
CA GLY A 105 3.15 -10.22 -5.49
C GLY A 105 3.93 -10.85 -4.33
N HIS A 106 4.02 -12.19 -4.32
CA HIS A 106 4.64 -12.95 -3.22
C HIS A 106 6.14 -12.63 -3.07
N LYS A 107 6.87 -12.49 -4.19
CA LYS A 107 8.31 -12.17 -4.17
C LYS A 107 8.58 -10.78 -3.59
N ALA A 108 7.69 -9.82 -3.84
CA ALA A 108 7.77 -8.49 -3.23
C ALA A 108 7.59 -8.55 -1.72
N ILE A 109 6.56 -9.26 -1.24
CA ILE A 109 6.34 -9.48 0.20
C ILE A 109 7.54 -10.17 0.83
N HIS A 110 8.03 -11.24 0.21
CA HIS A 110 9.17 -12.00 0.73
C HIS A 110 10.41 -11.11 0.86
N GLN A 111 10.69 -10.24 -0.12
CA GLN A 111 11.77 -9.26 -0.01
C GLN A 111 11.53 -8.22 1.08
N MET A 112 10.29 -7.73 1.26
CA MET A 112 9.95 -6.80 2.35
C MET A 112 10.22 -7.43 3.73
N VAL A 113 9.80 -8.70 3.91
CA VAL A 113 10.05 -9.46 5.14
C VAL A 113 11.56 -9.66 5.36
N ALA A 114 12.30 -10.05 4.32
CA ALA A 114 13.76 -10.22 4.39
C ALA A 114 14.50 -8.92 4.74
N LEU A 115 13.99 -7.76 4.33
CA LEU A 115 14.51 -6.44 4.68
C LEU A 115 14.04 -5.94 6.06
N GLY A 116 13.25 -6.72 6.78
CA GLY A 116 12.76 -6.38 8.12
C GLY A 116 11.62 -5.36 8.14
N TYR A 117 10.90 -5.17 7.03
CA TYR A 117 9.75 -4.27 7.01
C TYR A 117 8.59 -4.86 7.85
N PRO A 118 7.76 -4.01 8.49
CA PRO A 118 6.69 -4.48 9.37
C PRO A 118 5.47 -4.95 8.58
N VAL A 119 5.64 -6.03 7.82
CA VAL A 119 4.58 -6.67 7.04
C VAL A 119 3.62 -7.40 7.97
N VAL A 120 2.33 -7.15 7.80
CA VAL A 120 1.28 -7.85 8.55
C VAL A 120 1.02 -9.20 7.91
N LYS A 121 1.26 -10.27 8.67
CA LYS A 121 0.98 -11.66 8.27
C LYS A 121 -0.52 -11.92 8.23
N GLY A 122 -0.93 -12.85 7.38
CA GLY A 122 -2.31 -13.27 7.20
C GLY A 122 -2.58 -14.70 7.67
N SER A 123 -3.82 -15.14 7.50
CA SER A 123 -4.21 -16.51 7.84
C SER A 123 -3.85 -17.54 6.76
N GLY A 124 -3.57 -17.08 5.53
CA GLY A 124 -3.33 -17.96 4.38
C GLY A 124 -4.56 -18.75 3.93
N ARG A 125 -5.77 -18.30 4.31
CA ARG A 125 -7.04 -18.98 3.99
C ARG A 125 -7.67 -18.40 2.71
N ASN A 126 -8.77 -19.01 2.28
CA ASN A 126 -9.64 -18.50 1.21
C ASN A 126 -8.91 -18.23 -0.13
N GLY A 127 -8.00 -19.14 -0.51
CA GLY A 127 -7.23 -19.05 -1.75
C GLY A 127 -5.97 -18.17 -1.70
N SER A 128 -5.57 -17.69 -0.52
CA SER A 128 -4.33 -16.94 -0.34
C SER A 128 -3.11 -17.84 -0.55
N LYS A 129 -2.13 -17.40 -1.34
CA LYS A 129 -0.94 -18.21 -1.68
C LYS A 129 0.04 -18.41 -0.51
N SER A 130 -0.03 -17.59 0.54
CA SER A 130 0.90 -17.61 1.66
C SER A 130 0.30 -16.99 2.93
N LYS A 131 0.89 -17.30 4.09
CA LYS A 131 0.61 -16.67 5.39
C LYS A 131 1.49 -15.45 5.67
N GLU A 132 2.46 -15.15 4.79
CA GLU A 132 3.41 -14.04 4.97
C GLU A 132 2.76 -12.66 4.87
N TYR A 133 1.56 -12.57 4.29
CA TYR A 133 0.82 -11.32 4.09
C TYR A 133 -0.67 -11.53 4.29
N VAL A 134 -1.40 -10.43 4.54
CA VAL A 134 -2.86 -10.47 4.69
C VAL A 134 -3.57 -10.89 3.42
N GLY A 135 -4.53 -11.81 3.55
CA GLY A 135 -5.25 -12.40 2.45
C GLY A 135 -6.76 -12.21 2.56
N ASN A 136 -7.50 -13.01 1.80
CA ASN A 136 -8.95 -12.95 1.73
C ASN A 136 -9.59 -13.28 3.09
N GLY A 137 -10.36 -12.34 3.63
CA GLY A 137 -11.06 -12.49 4.91
C GLY A 137 -10.21 -12.22 6.15
N ASP A 138 -8.95 -11.79 5.99
CA ASP A 138 -8.15 -11.31 7.11
C ASP A 138 -8.55 -9.88 7.49
N THR A 139 -8.40 -9.55 8.77
CA THR A 139 -8.67 -8.21 9.31
C THR A 139 -7.37 -7.60 9.83
N VAL A 140 -7.19 -6.30 9.60
CA VAL A 140 -6.04 -5.54 10.10
C VAL A 140 -6.54 -4.35 10.90
N VAL A 141 -5.99 -4.19 12.11
CA VAL A 141 -6.18 -3.00 12.94
C VAL A 141 -4.97 -2.11 12.75
N PHE A 142 -5.19 -0.85 12.38
CA PHE A 142 -4.14 0.15 12.29
C PHE A 142 -3.97 0.88 13.60
#